data_AF-A0A536QKZ5-F1
#
_entry.id   AF-A0A536QKZ5-F1
#
_cell.length_a   1.000
_cell.length_b   1.000
_cell.length_c   1.000
_cell.angle_alpha   90.00
_cell.angle_beta   90.00
_cell.angle_gamma   90.00
#
_symmetry.space_group_name_H-M   'P 1'
#
loop_
_entity.id
_entity.type
_entity.pdbx_description
1 polymer ?
#
loop_
_entity_poly.entity_id
_entity_poly.type
_entity_poly.pdbx_seq_one_letter_code
_entity_poly.pdbx_strand_id
1 'polypeptide(L)'
;MQEARTSPRMKRVLERAAEIGWVHTGEPFVGTENVLRALVEDQDGIAASVLRELGVTHRIAERLDQIMSSTSYRTPSRTLHVTPPDK
;
A
#
# COMPACT_ATOMS: atom_id res chain seq x y z
N MET A 1 3.03 21.64 -6.25
CA MET A 1 2.59 20.63 -5.26
C MET A 1 3.36 20.91 -3.99
N GLN A 2 2.70 21.17 -2.85
CA GLN A 2 3.40 21.34 -1.58
C GLN A 2 4.09 20.01 -1.25
N GLU A 3 5.40 20.01 -1.02
CA GLU A 3 6.07 18.83 -0.45
C GLU A 3 5.44 18.56 0.91
N ALA A 4 4.64 17.50 1.03
CA ALA A 4 4.14 17.06 2.31
C ALA A 4 5.35 16.84 3.22
N ARG A 5 5.37 17.50 4.39
CA ARG A 5 6.37 17.32 5.45
C ARG A 5 6.36 15.87 5.94
N THR A 6 6.99 15.00 5.18
CA THR A 6 7.08 13.57 5.42
C THR A 6 8.55 13.23 5.66
N SER A 7 8.81 12.30 6.57
CA SER A 7 10.19 11.87 6.80
C SER A 7 10.76 11.23 5.52
N PRO A 8 12.09 11.28 5.29
CA PRO A 8 12.70 10.58 4.16
C PRO A 8 12.34 9.09 4.09
N ARG A 9 12.09 8.46 5.25
CA ARG A 9 11.59 7.09 5.34
C ARG A 9 10.18 6.95 4.79
N MET A 10 9.26 7.82 5.21
CA MET A 10 7.88 7.82 4.73
C MET A 10 7.81 8.04 3.22
N LYS A 11 8.65 8.94 2.68
CA LYS A 11 8.76 9.14 1.23
C LYS A 11 9.10 7.84 0.49
N ARG A 12 10.10 7.07 0.97
CA ARG A 12 10.45 5.76 0.38
C ARG A 12 9.32 4.75 0.46
N VAL A 13 8.58 4.70 1.58
CA VAL A 13 7.43 3.82 1.73
C VAL A 13 6.33 4.16 0.72
N LEU A 14 6.04 5.44 0.52
CA LEU A 14 5.04 5.89 -0.45
C LEU A 14 5.48 5.63 -1.90
N GLU A 15 6.75 5.86 -2.23
CA GLU A 15 7.32 5.51 -3.53
C GLU A 15 7.22 4.00 -3.79
N ARG A 16 7.51 3.18 -2.78
CA ARG A 16 7.38 1.74 -2.85
C ARG A 16 5.92 1.30 -3.03
N ALA A 17 4.98 1.92 -2.32
CA ALA A 17 3.55 1.64 -2.49
C ALA A 17 3.07 1.97 -3.92
N ALA A 18 3.55 3.06 -4.51
CA ALA A 18 3.25 3.40 -5.90
C ALA A 18 3.80 2.38 -6.90
N GLU A 19 5.04 1.91 -6.71
CA GLU A 19 5.63 0.85 -7.53
C GLU A 19 4.80 -0.45 -7.46
N ILE A 20 4.39 -0.85 -6.26
CA ILE A 20 3.55 -2.03 -6.05
C ILE A 20 2.21 -1.89 -6.78
N GLY A 21 1.53 -0.75 -6.64
CA GLY A 21 0.27 -0.50 -7.35
C GLY A 21 0.43 -0.58 -8.86
N TRP A 22 1.48 0.04 -9.40
CA TRP A 22 1.80 0.02 -10.82
C TRP A 22 2.05 -1.39 -11.35
N VAL A 23 2.87 -2.18 -10.65
CA VAL A 23 3.22 -3.56 -11.06
C VAL A 23 1.97 -4.45 -11.18
N HIS A 24 0.97 -4.23 -10.33
CA HIS A 24 -0.22 -5.09 -10.33
C HIS A 24 -1.37 -4.58 -11.20
N THR A 25 -1.49 -3.26 -11.40
CA THR A 25 -2.65 -2.63 -12.07
C THR A 25 -2.32 -1.99 -13.41
N GLY A 26 -1.05 -1.68 -13.67
CA GLY A 26 -0.62 -0.91 -14.83
C GLY A 26 -0.94 0.60 -14.77
N GLU A 27 -1.49 1.08 -13.65
CA GLU A 27 -1.87 2.49 -13.44
C GLU A 27 -1.21 3.04 -12.15
N PRO A 28 -1.07 4.38 -12.00
CA PRO A 28 -0.48 4.99 -10.80
C PRO A 28 -1.47 5.00 -9.61
N PHE A 29 -2.23 3.93 -9.41
CA PHE A 29 -3.21 3.79 -8.34
C PHE A 29 -2.57 3.21 -7.07
N VAL A 30 -2.75 3.90 -5.94
CA VAL A 30 -2.24 3.48 -4.63
C VAL A 30 -3.43 3.18 -3.70
N GLY A 31 -3.70 1.89 -3.48
CA GLY A 31 -4.65 1.45 -2.46
C GLY A 31 -3.99 1.25 -1.09
N THR A 32 -4.82 1.00 -0.07
CA THR A 32 -4.37 0.78 1.31
C THR A 32 -3.46 -0.44 1.45
N GLU A 33 -3.71 -1.47 0.65
CA GLU A 33 -2.94 -2.70 0.56
C GLU A 33 -1.52 -2.46 0.07
N ASN A 34 -1.31 -1.51 -0.84
CA ASN A 34 0.02 -1.15 -1.33
C ASN A 34 0.83 -0.44 -0.26
N VAL A 35 0.20 0.46 0.48
CA VAL A 35 0.82 1.15 1.61
C VAL A 35 1.16 0.14 2.70
N LEU A 36 0.24 -0.75 3.06
CA LEU A 36 0.49 -1.78 4.06
C LEU A 36 1.58 -2.75 3.63
N ARG A 37 1.60 -3.17 2.35
CA ARG A 37 2.66 -4.01 1.78
C ARG A 37 4.02 -3.33 1.87
N ALA A 38 4.11 -2.06 1.49
CA ALA A 38 5.34 -1.29 1.61
C ALA A 38 5.82 -1.15 3.07
N LEU A 39 4.90 -0.97 4.03
CA LEU A 39 5.22 -0.93 5.45
C LEU A 39 5.68 -2.29 6.01
N VAL A 40 5.14 -3.40 5.50
CA VAL A 40 5.57 -4.76 5.84
C VAL A 40 6.97 -5.05 5.28
N GLU A 41 7.26 -4.59 4.05
CA GLU A 41 8.59 -4.71 3.43
C GLU A 41 9.64 -3.81 4.12
N ASP A 42 9.21 -2.73 4.76
CA ASP A 42 10.05 -1.81 5.53
C ASP A 42 10.40 -2.36 6.93
N GLN A 43 11.21 -3.42 6.98
CA GLN A 43 11.44 -4.26 8.17
C GLN A 43 11.94 -3.54 9.43
N ASP A 44 12.66 -2.42 9.28
CA ASP A 44 13.19 -1.63 10.40
C ASP A 44 12.17 -0.62 10.97
N GLY A 45 10.94 -0.62 10.46
CA GLY A 45 9.93 0.38 10.76
C GLY A 45 9.13 0.06 12.02
N ILE A 46 8.55 1.09 12.63
CA ILE A 46 7.64 0.92 13.79
C ILE A 46 6.46 0.02 13.39
N ALA A 47 5.90 0.19 12.19
CA ALA A 47 4.82 -0.65 11.69
C ALA A 47 5.24 -2.14 11.65
N ALA A 48 6.42 -2.45 11.11
CA ALA A 48 6.94 -3.81 11.10
C ALA A 48 7.15 -4.37 12.52
N SER A 49 7.61 -3.55 13.47
CA SER A 49 7.70 -3.94 14.89
C SER A 49 6.34 -4.32 15.47
N VAL A 50 5.33 -3.47 15.28
CA VAL A 50 3.97 -3.71 15.78
C VAL A 50 3.40 -5.00 15.18
N LEU A 51 3.57 -5.25 13.89
CA LEU A 51 3.08 -6.48 13.25
C LEU A 51 3.78 -7.74 13.77
N ARG A 52 5.08 -7.65 14.09
CA ARG A 52 5.85 -8.74 14.72
C ARG A 52 5.38 -9.00 16.15
N GLU A 53 5.18 -7.94 16.94
CA GLU A 53 4.67 -8.03 18.31
C GLU A 53 3.28 -8.66 18.37
N LEU A 54 2.44 -8.38 17.38
CA LEU A 54 1.13 -9.00 17.23
C LEU A 54 1.18 -10.43 16.68
N GLY A 55 2.34 -10.91 16.20
CA GLY A 55 2.51 -12.24 15.63
C GLY A 55 1.76 -12.46 14.30
N VAL A 56 1.47 -11.38 13.56
CA VAL A 56 0.60 -11.42 12.36
C VAL A 56 1.33 -11.16 11.04
N THR A 57 2.64 -10.89 11.07
CA THR A 57 3.41 -10.48 9.88
C THR A 57 3.23 -11.42 8.68
N HIS A 58 3.41 -12.74 8.87
CA HIS A 58 3.23 -13.72 7.80
C HIS A 58 1.79 -13.79 7.29
N ARG A 59 0.82 -13.80 8.21
CA ARG A 59 -0.61 -13.85 7.85
C ARG A 59 -1.03 -12.64 7.02
N ILE A 60 -0.50 -11.46 7.35
CA ILE A 60 -0.76 -10.23 6.59
C ILE A 60 -0.11 -10.31 5.21
N ALA A 61 1.15 -10.73 5.11
CA ALA A 61 1.84 -10.88 3.83
C ALA A 61 1.08 -11.83 2.88
N GLU A 62 0.71 -13.02 3.36
CA GLU A 62 -0.09 -13.98 2.61
C GLU A 62 -1.45 -13.41 2.19
N ARG A 63 -2.12 -12.67 3.10
CA ARG A 63 -3.41 -12.07 2.79
C ARG A 63 -3.29 -10.99 1.73
N LEU A 64 -2.23 -10.19 1.75
CA LEU A 64 -1.94 -9.18 0.74
C LEU A 64 -1.68 -9.84 -0.62
N ASP A 65 -0.88 -10.91 -0.67
CA ASP A 65 -0.65 -11.66 -1.91
C ASP A 65 -1.96 -12.20 -2.52
N GLN A 66 -2.89 -12.70 -1.68
CA GLN A 66 -4.22 -13.13 -2.13
C GLN A 66 -5.06 -11.98 -2.69
N ILE A 67 -5.10 -10.83 -2.00
CA ILE A 67 -5.84 -9.65 -2.46
C ILE A 67 -5.27 -9.18 -3.81
N MET A 68 -3.95 -9.11 -3.90
CA MET A 68 -3.25 -8.52 -5.04
C MET A 68 -3.12 -9.46 -6.25
N SER A 69 -3.37 -10.75 -6.06
CA SER A 69 -3.47 -11.73 -7.15
C SER A 69 -4.88 -11.79 -7.74
N SER A 70 -5.91 -11.30 -7.04
CA SER A 70 -7.29 -11.30 -7.51
C SER A 70 -7.49 -10.49 -8.79
N THR A 71 -8.34 -10.98 -9.70
CA THR A 71 -8.65 -10.32 -10.98
C THR A 71 -9.23 -8.92 -10.79
N SER A 72 -9.99 -8.70 -9.70
CA SER A 72 -10.57 -7.40 -9.34
C SER A 72 -9.53 -6.36 -8.93
N TYR A 73 -8.38 -6.79 -8.41
CA TYR A 73 -7.29 -5.87 -8.10
C TYR A 73 -6.46 -5.52 -9.35
N ARG A 74 -6.22 -6.50 -10.24
CA ARG A 74 -5.45 -6.31 -11.48
C ARG A 74 -6.18 -5.50 -12.55
N THR A 75 -7.50 -5.43 -12.47
CA THR A 75 -8.30 -4.60 -13.37
C THR A 75 -8.59 -3.30 -12.64
N PRO A 76 -8.08 -2.13 -13.08
CA PRO A 76 -8.49 -0.86 -12.49
C PRO A 76 -10.01 -0.77 -12.68
N SER A 77 -10.75 -0.93 -11.58
CA SER A 77 -12.20 -0.76 -11.59
C SER A 77 -12.44 0.66 -12.07
N ARG A 78 -12.89 0.81 -13.32
CA ARG A 78 -13.02 2.08 -14.06
C ARG A 78 -14.13 2.98 -13.51
N THR A 79 -14.42 2.85 -12.23
CA THR A 79 -15.30 3.73 -11.46
C THR A 79 -14.50 4.11 -10.24
N LEU A 80 -13.71 5.16 -10.39
CA LEU A 80 -13.23 5.97 -9.27
C LEU A 80 -14.44 6.27 -8.40
N HIS A 81 -14.59 5.54 -7.29
CA HIS A 81 -15.34 6.05 -6.16
C HIS A 81 -14.46 7.14 -5.57
N VAL A 82 -14.51 8.32 -6.19
CA VAL A 82 -14.07 9.54 -5.54
C VAL A 82 -15.04 9.69 -4.38
N THR A 83 -14.58 9.53 -3.14
CA THR A 83 -15.32 10.09 -2.01
C THR A 83 -15.43 11.57 -2.35
N PRO A 84 -16.64 12.11 -2.56
CA PRO A 84 -16.80 13.50 -2.93
C PRO A 84 -16.03 14.35 -1.91
N PRO A 85 -15.18 15.31 -2.32
CA PRO A 85 -14.72 16.30 -1.37
C PRO A 85 -16.00 16.95 -0.82
N ASP A 86 -16.16 16.90 0.50
CA ASP A 86 -17.31 17.45 1.21
C ASP A 86 -17.68 18.83 0.61
N LYS A 87 -18.98 19.01 0.33
CA LYS A 87 -19.53 20.28 -0.18
C LYS A 87 -19.32 21.41 0.80
#